data_AF-A0A3N4V3J4-F1
#
_entry.id   AF-A0A3N4V3J4-F1
#
_cell.length_a   1.000
_cell.length_b   1.000
_cell.length_c   1.000
_cell.angle_alpha   90.00
_cell.angle_beta   90.00
_cell.angle_gamma   90.00
#
_symmetry.space_group_name_H-M   'P 1'
#
loop_
_entity.id
_entity.type
_entity.pdbx_description
1 polymer ?
#
loop_
_entity_poly.entity_id
_entity_poly.type
_entity_poly.pdbx_seq_one_letter_code
_entity_poly.pdbx_strand_id
1 'polypeptide(L)'
;MSWLWLVAGVLVVAALVFAGWVKAASGQEVEAVKGAHGRTLLRDTPALRELAALSYDNTIEMEKSGHVMSGGMSWNDRWLGTIRSIRKENENPEWYVRYIVEQRRKAGLPELEGVDDARP
;
A
#
# COMPACT_ATOMS: atom_id res chain seq x y z
N MET A 1 3.16 20.73 -32.89
CA MET A 1 3.84 21.06 -31.61
C MET A 1 2.86 21.42 -30.47
N SER A 2 1.81 20.64 -30.17
CA SER A 2 0.82 21.00 -29.11
C SER A 2 0.56 19.89 -28.07
N TRP A 3 0.79 18.62 -28.42
CA TRP A 3 0.48 17.48 -27.55
C TRP A 3 1.42 17.33 -26.34
N LEU A 4 2.70 17.66 -26.51
CA LEU A 4 3.73 17.46 -25.48
C LEU A 4 3.50 18.33 -24.23
N TRP A 5 2.88 19.50 -24.38
CA TRP A 5 2.59 20.40 -23.27
C TRP A 5 1.41 19.94 -22.39
N LEU A 6 0.43 19.26 -22.98
CA LEU A 6 -0.69 18.68 -22.24
C LEU A 6 -0.23 17.49 -21.38
N VAL A 7 0.66 16.64 -21.92
CA VAL A 7 1.24 15.51 -21.17
C VAL A 7 2.13 16.01 -20.03
N ALA A 8 2.95 17.04 -20.28
CA ALA A 8 3.78 17.65 -19.24
C ALA A 8 2.93 18.27 -18.11
N GLY A 9 1.83 18.94 -18.45
CA GLY A 9 0.91 19.52 -17.47
C GLY A 9 0.26 18.47 -16.56
N VAL A 10 -0.20 17.34 -17.12
CA VAL A 10 -0.82 16.25 -16.35
C VAL A 10 0.19 15.59 -15.40
N LEU A 11 1.45 15.40 -15.84
CA LEU A 11 2.49 14.83 -14.99
C LEU A 11 2.85 15.73 -13.80
N VAL A 12 2.87 17.05 -14.02
CA VAL A 12 3.13 18.03 -12.93
C VAL A 12 1.98 18.02 -11.93
N VAL A 13 0.72 17.98 -12.39
CA VAL A 13 -0.44 17.91 -11.48
C VAL A 13 -0.44 16.59 -10.72
N ALA A 14 -0.16 15.45 -11.36
CA ALA A 14 -0.04 14.17 -10.69
C ALA A 14 1.07 14.15 -9.64
N ALA A 15 2.25 14.72 -9.95
CA ALA A 15 3.35 14.84 -9.00
C ALA A 15 3.00 15.77 -7.81
N LEU A 16 2.26 16.85 -8.05
CA LEU A 16 1.81 17.77 -6.99
C LEU A 16 0.72 17.15 -6.10
N VAL A 17 -0.19 16.36 -6.67
CA VAL A 17 -1.17 15.58 -5.90
C VAL A 17 -0.47 14.51 -5.07
N PHE A 18 0.53 13.83 -5.65
CA PHE A 18 1.32 12.82 -4.94
C PHE A 18 2.15 13.45 -3.81
N ALA A 19 2.80 14.60 -4.05
CA ALA A 19 3.52 15.35 -3.03
C ALA A 19 2.58 15.91 -1.93
N GLY A 20 1.37 16.34 -2.31
CA GLY A 20 0.33 16.76 -1.38
C GLY A 20 -0.14 15.62 -0.46
N TRP A 21 -0.30 14.42 -1.02
CA TRP A 21 -0.57 13.19 -0.26
C TRP A 21 0.57 12.82 0.70
N VAL A 22 1.82 12.87 0.23
CA VAL A 22 3.01 12.61 1.05
C VAL A 22 3.12 13.62 2.20
N LYS A 23 2.84 14.90 1.94
CA LYS A 23 2.88 15.94 2.98
C LYS A 23 1.70 15.84 3.96
N ALA A 24 0.50 15.49 3.51
CA ALA A 24 -0.64 15.24 4.38
C ALA A 24 -0.40 14.02 5.29
N ALA A 25 0.24 12.96 4.78
CA ALA A 25 0.66 11.81 5.57
C ALA A 25 1.76 12.16 6.60
N SER A 26 2.59 13.17 6.34
CA SER A 26 3.68 13.58 7.24
C SER A 26 3.23 14.38 8.49
N GLY A 27 1.96 14.83 8.54
CA GLY A 27 1.42 15.59 9.67
C GLY A 27 0.71 14.73 10.73
N GLN A 28 0.55 13.43 10.48
CA GLN A 28 -0.02 12.50 11.44
C GLN A 28 1.14 11.99 12.30
N GLU A 29 1.21 12.40 13.58
CA GLU A 29 2.14 11.77 14.52
C GLU A 29 1.87 10.27 14.50
N VAL A 30 2.76 9.53 13.86
CA VAL A 30 2.67 8.09 13.76
C VAL A 30 2.94 7.57 15.16
N GLU A 31 1.87 7.27 15.90
CA GLU A 31 1.97 6.68 17.22
C GLU A 31 2.71 5.35 17.08
N ALA A 32 3.87 5.27 17.71
CA ALA A 32 4.76 4.14 17.60
C ALA A 32 4.93 3.47 18.96
N VAL A 33 4.83 2.15 18.98
CA VAL A 33 5.01 1.31 20.17
C VAL A 33 6.37 0.61 20.08
N LYS A 34 7.07 0.48 21.20
CA LYS A 34 8.25 -0.39 21.26
C LYS A 34 7.79 -1.84 21.27
N GLY A 35 8.00 -2.53 20.14
CA GLY A 35 7.84 -3.96 20.01
C GLY A 35 8.97 -4.75 20.68
N ALA A 36 8.86 -6.08 20.60
CA ALA A 36 9.85 -6.99 21.15
C ALA A 36 11.25 -6.74 20.54
N HIS A 37 12.28 -6.84 21.37
CA HIS A 37 13.70 -6.59 21.02
C HIS A 37 14.03 -5.14 20.64
N GLY A 38 13.25 -4.17 21.11
CA GLY A 38 13.56 -2.74 20.92
C GLY A 38 13.25 -2.20 19.51
N ARG A 39 12.49 -2.95 18.71
CA ARG A 39 11.99 -2.48 17.41
C ARG A 39 10.82 -1.53 17.60
N THR A 40 10.75 -0.47 16.80
CA THR A 40 9.60 0.43 16.77
C THR A 40 8.55 -0.14 15.81
N LEU A 41 7.32 -0.30 16.29
CA LEU A 41 6.17 -0.75 15.51
C LEU A 41 5.14 0.37 15.41
N LEU A 42 4.43 0.42 14.29
CA LEU A 42 3.25 1.25 14.09
C LEU A 42 2.15 0.75 15.03
N ARG A 43 1.62 1.66 15.85
CA ARG A 43 0.52 1.34 16.77
C ARG A 43 -0.72 0.97 15.98
N ASP A 44 -1.42 -0.03 16.47
CA ASP A 44 -2.68 -0.45 15.88
C ASP A 44 -3.83 0.50 16.31
N THR A 45 -4.16 1.48 15.46
CA THR A 45 -5.26 2.43 15.70
C THR A 45 -6.31 2.39 14.57
N PRO A 46 -7.60 2.65 14.87
CA PRO A 46 -8.63 2.70 13.84
C PRO A 46 -8.32 3.68 12.69
N ALA A 47 -7.77 4.87 13.01
CA ALA A 47 -7.42 5.87 12.01
C ALA A 47 -6.30 5.40 11.07
N LEU A 48 -5.27 4.72 11.59
CA LEU A 48 -4.21 4.15 10.77
C LEU A 48 -4.72 3.00 9.89
N ARG A 49 -5.61 2.16 10.43
CA ARG A 49 -6.27 1.10 9.65
C ARG A 49 -7.10 1.65 8.49
N GLU A 50 -7.87 2.73 8.72
CA GLU A 50 -8.67 3.38 7.69
C GLU A 50 -7.80 3.98 6.58
N LEU A 51 -6.71 4.66 6.95
CA LEU A 51 -5.75 5.20 5.99
C LEU A 51 -5.07 4.10 5.16
N ALA A 52 -4.65 3.01 5.83
CA ALA A 52 -4.05 1.86 5.15
C ALA A 52 -5.05 1.18 4.20
N ALA A 53 -6.30 0.98 4.65
CA ALA A 53 -7.38 0.42 3.84
C ALA A 53 -7.58 1.22 2.54
N LEU A 54 -7.67 2.55 2.63
CA LEU A 54 -7.78 3.42 1.46
C LEU A 54 -6.61 3.23 0.47
N SER A 55 -5.39 3.10 0.99
CA SER A 55 -4.21 2.84 0.15
C SER A 55 -4.27 1.47 -0.53
N TYR A 56 -4.71 0.42 0.18
CA TYR A 56 -4.85 -0.92 -0.38
C TYR A 56 -5.96 -0.99 -1.42
N ASP A 57 -7.11 -0.37 -1.16
CA ASP A 57 -8.24 -0.33 -2.10
C ASP A 57 -7.83 0.34 -3.42
N ASN A 58 -7.12 1.48 -3.35
CA ASN A 58 -6.57 2.13 -4.53
C ASN A 58 -5.59 1.21 -5.29
N THR A 59 -4.77 0.46 -4.56
CA THR A 59 -3.81 -0.48 -5.16
C THR A 59 -4.52 -1.67 -5.83
N ILE A 60 -5.59 -2.18 -5.22
CA ILE A 60 -6.43 -3.25 -5.77
C ILE A 60 -7.13 -2.77 -7.05
N GLU A 61 -7.65 -1.55 -7.08
CA GLU A 61 -8.29 -1.01 -8.29
C GLU A 61 -7.28 -0.81 -9.44
N MET A 62 -6.02 -0.44 -9.13
CA MET A 62 -4.97 -0.43 -10.15
C MET A 62 -4.73 -1.82 -10.75
N GLU A 63 -4.62 -2.85 -9.92
CA GLU A 63 -4.46 -4.23 -10.41
C GLU A 63 -5.62 -4.68 -11.27
N LYS A 64 -6.83 -4.45 -10.77
CA LYS A 64 -8.08 -4.78 -11.46
C LYS A 64 -8.20 -4.06 -12.81
N SER A 65 -7.66 -2.85 -12.93
CA SER A 65 -7.63 -2.11 -14.20
C SER A 65 -6.68 -2.73 -15.24
N GLY A 66 -5.89 -3.74 -14.87
CA GLY A 66 -4.88 -4.34 -15.73
C GLY A 66 -3.60 -3.49 -15.83
N HIS A 67 -3.38 -2.58 -14.88
CA HIS A 67 -2.14 -1.81 -14.84
C HIS A 67 -0.93 -2.73 -14.71
N VAL A 68 0.09 -2.49 -15.52
CA VAL A 68 1.34 -3.27 -15.54
C VAL A 68 2.42 -2.49 -14.82
N MET A 69 3.06 -3.11 -13.83
CA MET A 69 4.15 -2.48 -13.10
C MET A 69 5.39 -2.31 -13.95
N SER A 70 6.11 -1.21 -13.70
CA SER A 70 7.44 -0.99 -14.26
C SER A 70 8.43 -2.06 -13.81
N GLY A 71 9.37 -2.44 -14.68
CA GLY A 71 10.46 -3.34 -14.32
C GLY A 71 10.10 -4.83 -14.29
N GLY A 72 8.92 -5.22 -14.81
CA GLY A 72 8.51 -6.62 -14.93
C GLY A 72 8.07 -7.29 -13.62
N MET A 73 7.85 -6.51 -12.56
CA MET A 73 7.32 -7.00 -11.28
C MET A 73 5.87 -7.48 -11.44
N SER A 74 5.54 -8.64 -10.87
CA SER A 74 4.16 -9.12 -10.84
C SER A 74 3.36 -8.47 -9.70
N TRP A 75 2.03 -8.48 -9.84
CA TRP A 75 1.15 -8.07 -8.74
C TRP A 75 1.34 -8.95 -7.50
N ASN A 76 1.55 -10.25 -7.66
CA ASN A 76 1.83 -11.15 -6.54
C ASN A 76 3.07 -10.69 -5.76
N ASP A 77 4.18 -10.40 -6.46
CA ASP A 77 5.43 -9.94 -5.82
C ASP A 77 5.24 -8.62 -5.06
N ARG A 78 4.49 -7.68 -5.65
CA ARG A 78 4.16 -6.41 -5.00
C ARG A 78 3.42 -6.62 -3.69
N TRP A 79 2.40 -7.48 -3.69
CA TRP A 79 1.60 -7.75 -2.50
C TRP A 79 2.38 -8.52 -1.44
N LEU A 80 3.19 -9.49 -1.83
CA LEU A 80 4.09 -10.18 -0.90
C LEU A 80 5.10 -9.21 -0.25
N GLY A 81 5.64 -8.25 -1.01
CA GLY A 81 6.50 -7.19 -0.47
C GLY A 81 5.77 -6.28 0.53
N THR A 82 4.53 -5.89 0.22
CA THR A 82 3.66 -5.14 1.13
C THR A 82 3.37 -5.91 2.41
N ILE A 83 2.98 -7.19 2.31
CA ILE A 83 2.67 -8.06 3.45
C ILE A 83 3.88 -8.29 4.34
N ARG A 84 5.07 -8.48 3.76
CA ARG A 84 6.32 -8.58 4.50
C ARG A 84 6.61 -7.32 5.31
N SER A 85 6.41 -6.15 4.71
CA SER A 85 6.60 -4.85 5.39
C SER A 85 5.58 -4.67 6.51
N ILE A 86 4.31 -5.01 6.26
CA ILE A 86 3.24 -4.99 7.26
C ILE A 86 3.63 -5.83 8.49
N ARG A 87 4.02 -7.09 8.27
CA ARG A 87 4.43 -8.03 9.33
C ARG A 87 5.65 -7.57 10.12
N LYS A 88 6.53 -6.79 9.50
CA LYS A 88 7.73 -6.27 10.14
C LYS A 88 7.46 -5.01 10.96
N GLU A 89 6.54 -4.16 10.51
CA GLU A 89 6.43 -2.78 10.97
C GLU A 89 5.17 -2.49 11.79
N ASN A 90 4.17 -3.37 11.80
CA ASN A 90 2.90 -3.10 12.50
C ASN A 90 2.74 -3.95 13.76
N GLU A 91 2.10 -3.38 14.79
CA GLU A 91 1.75 -4.08 16.02
C GLU A 91 0.76 -5.23 15.79
N ASN A 92 -0.21 -5.02 14.88
CA ASN A 92 -1.22 -6.01 14.53
C ASN A 92 -1.25 -6.27 13.01
N PRO A 93 -0.24 -6.97 12.47
CA PRO A 93 -0.11 -7.12 11.03
C PRO A 93 -1.24 -7.95 10.39
N GLU A 94 -1.78 -8.93 11.12
CA GLU A 94 -2.77 -9.87 10.58
C GLU A 94 -4.11 -9.22 10.22
N TRP A 95 -4.47 -8.11 10.88
CA TRP A 95 -5.64 -7.35 10.46
C TRP A 95 -5.48 -6.83 9.01
N TYR A 96 -4.33 -6.23 8.70
CA TYR A 96 -4.05 -5.65 7.38
C TYR A 96 -3.89 -6.74 6.31
N VAL A 97 -3.20 -7.84 6.64
CA VAL A 97 -3.05 -8.99 5.72
C VAL A 97 -4.42 -9.56 5.35
N ARG A 98 -5.26 -9.83 6.36
CA ARG A 98 -6.62 -10.32 6.12
C ARG A 98 -7.45 -9.34 5.29
N TYR A 99 -7.37 -8.04 5.59
CA TYR A 99 -8.07 -7.02 4.83
C TYR A 99 -7.70 -7.07 3.33
N ILE A 100 -6.41 -7.10 3.01
CA ILE A 100 -5.92 -7.20 1.62
C ILE A 100 -6.49 -8.46 0.93
N VAL A 101 -6.37 -9.63 1.55
CA VAL A 101 -6.83 -10.90 0.98
C VAL A 101 -8.35 -10.87 0.73
N GLU A 102 -9.13 -10.41 1.71
CA GLU A 102 -10.58 -10.33 1.59
C GLU A 102 -11.03 -9.36 0.49
N GLN A 103 -10.41 -8.18 0.40
CA GLN A 103 -10.78 -7.20 -0.63
C GLN A 103 -10.37 -7.65 -2.03
N ARG A 104 -9.19 -8.28 -2.18
CA ARG A 104 -8.79 -8.92 -3.45
C ARG A 104 -9.79 -9.98 -3.89
N ARG A 105 -10.21 -10.84 -2.96
CA ARG A 105 -11.22 -11.88 -3.23
C ARG A 105 -12.55 -11.27 -3.67
N LYS A 106 -13.02 -10.21 -2.99
CA LYS A 106 -14.24 -9.49 -3.37
C LYS A 106 -14.12 -8.84 -4.76
N ALA A 107 -12.93 -8.38 -5.14
CA ALA A 107 -12.66 -7.83 -6.46
C ALA A 107 -12.53 -8.90 -7.56
N GLY A 108 -12.58 -10.20 -7.22
CA GLY A 108 -12.41 -11.30 -8.17
C GLY A 108 -10.98 -11.44 -8.69
N LEU A 109 -10.00 -10.89 -7.96
CA LEU A 109 -8.59 -11.01 -8.31
C LEU A 109 -8.03 -12.38 -7.92
N PRO A 110 -6.94 -12.84 -8.58
CA PRO A 110 -6.26 -14.06 -8.19
C PRO A 110 -5.83 -14.05 -6.72
N GLU A 111 -5.94 -15.20 -6.05
CA GLU A 111 -5.43 -15.39 -4.69
C GLU A 111 -3.91 -15.21 -4.65
N LEU A 112 -3.39 -14.73 -3.51
CA LEU A 112 -1.96 -14.49 -3.35
C LEU A 112 -1.23 -15.80 -3.07
N GLU A 113 -0.26 -16.14 -3.93
CA GLU A 113 0.58 -17.32 -3.75
C GLU A 113 1.72 -17.00 -2.77
N GLY A 114 1.93 -17.85 -1.76
CA GLY A 114 3.00 -17.69 -0.76
C GLY A 114 2.70 -16.65 0.33
N VAL A 115 1.43 -16.25 0.49
CA VAL A 115 1.02 -15.27 1.52
C VAL A 115 1.37 -15.70 2.94
N ASP A 116 1.23 -16.99 3.26
CA ASP A 116 1.55 -17.54 4.57
C ASP A 116 3.07 -17.64 4.80
N ASP A 117 3.84 -17.76 3.72
CA ASP A 117 5.30 -17.88 3.75
C ASP A 117 6.02 -16.53 3.74
N ALA A 118 5.31 -15.42 3.55
CA ALA A 118 5.85 -14.06 3.59
C ALA A 118 6.24 -13.62 5.01
N ARG A 119 7.25 -14.27 5.59
CA ARG A 119 7.78 -13.97 6.92
C ARG A 119 8.50 -12.61 6.94
N PRO A 120 8.41 -11.85 8.04
CA PRO A 120 9.06 -10.54 8.20
C PRO A 120 10.59 -10.60 8.06
#